data_AF-A0A0G2ERB2-F1
#
_entry.id   AF-A0A0G2ERB2-F1
#
_cell.length_a   1.000
_cell.length_b   1.000
_cell.length_c   1.000
_cell.angle_alpha   90.00
_cell.angle_beta   90.00
_cell.angle_gamma   90.00
#
_symmetry.space_group_name_H-M   'P 1'
#
loop_
_entity.id
_entity.type
_entity.pdbx_description
1 polymer ?
#
loop_
_entity_poly.entity_id
_entity_poly.type
_entity_poly.pdbx_seq_one_letter_code
_entity_poly.pdbx_strand_id
1 'polypeptide(L)'
;MFEKSAKGGSELDAVIAAVKDLGVEAARLKFENHWRSALTDADMKFLTRSAHVNTIRLPIGYFTLGPQFCHKTPFSGKVAEVYTNAWSIALSIISLCASNGIGVLIDFHALPGGANKDDHSGTSADKAELWKSSSNLSLALKCLSFITNEVTMNPAVASGSITGIQVCNEAAWAAPGLYTFYDQAIETISSIDPTIPIYISDAWNLPECLSYTSRKNGLSNRSPSPPVIIDTHKYYTFSDDHRSKSPEEIIQLVQDPSKAFKSLESYTGSVFDHSSAVAIFVGEYSVTLDTQTWSRTNSDRGELTKSFGQTQSNLYNTHTLGSAYWSYKFDWGNHAPGPRGLVHTHGGDWGFRNQFDNQSISPPALLETCNDKSQVLHTLNRVSQRKEDLQAQAYNAHVSYWDSTVANPDPDKPFHHYLYSQGYDLGFSDAATFFASSATGLLPARPQASNDSTFHSVSKIGSLDLWILKRMRESGTGKDKDYGGWEWEQGFRKGVQDFEALVLGGNY
;
A
#
# COMPACT_ATOMS: atom_id res chain seq x y z
N MET A 1 -17.04 18.40 11.04
CA MET A 1 -15.75 18.84 11.65
C MET A 1 -15.55 20.35 11.59
N PHE A 2 -15.77 20.98 10.44
CA PHE A 2 -15.62 22.44 10.27
C PHE A 2 -16.69 23.23 11.02
N GLU A 3 -16.26 24.20 11.83
CA GLU A 3 -17.16 25.22 12.38
C GLU A 3 -17.58 26.20 11.28
N LYS A 4 -18.73 26.86 11.46
CA LYS A 4 -19.22 27.88 10.51
C LYS A 4 -18.24 29.05 10.32
N SER A 5 -17.37 29.28 11.29
CA SER A 5 -16.37 30.36 11.24
C SER A 5 -15.07 29.98 10.53
N ALA A 6 -14.91 28.72 10.11
CA ALA A 6 -13.74 28.26 9.38
C ALA A 6 -13.57 28.99 8.05
N LYS A 7 -12.32 29.32 7.72
CA LYS A 7 -11.94 30.09 6.54
C LYS A 7 -10.94 29.30 5.69
N GLY A 8 -11.45 28.31 4.95
CA GLY A 8 -10.65 27.43 4.11
C GLY A 8 -11.06 25.97 4.30
N GLY A 9 -10.34 25.06 3.64
CA GLY A 9 -10.64 23.62 3.62
C GLY A 9 -9.68 22.77 4.42
N SER A 10 -8.66 23.35 5.07
CA SER A 10 -7.59 22.58 5.72
C SER A 10 -7.84 22.26 7.19
N GLU A 11 -7.07 21.30 7.71
CA GLU A 11 -7.05 20.94 9.14
C GLU A 11 -6.75 22.15 10.03
N LEU A 12 -5.79 23.00 9.63
CA LEU A 12 -5.46 24.24 10.34
C LEU A 12 -6.68 25.17 10.48
N ASP A 13 -7.43 25.36 9.39
CA ASP A 13 -8.61 26.23 9.41
C ASP A 13 -9.71 25.67 10.32
N ALA A 14 -9.90 24.34 10.30
CA ALA A 14 -10.83 23.66 11.17
C ALA A 14 -10.48 23.84 12.65
N VAL A 15 -9.21 23.64 13.03
CA VAL A 15 -8.79 23.75 14.44
C VAL A 15 -8.76 25.20 14.93
N ILE A 16 -8.34 26.16 14.11
CA ILE A 16 -8.41 27.59 14.46
C ILE A 16 -9.85 28.00 14.76
N ALA A 17 -10.79 27.61 13.89
CA ALA A 17 -12.20 27.93 14.06
C ALA A 17 -12.78 27.27 15.31
N ALA A 18 -12.48 25.99 15.55
CA ALA A 18 -12.93 25.27 16.74
C ALA A 18 -12.38 25.90 18.04
N VAL A 19 -11.09 26.26 18.09
CA VAL A 19 -10.49 26.90 19.27
C VAL A 19 -11.09 28.29 19.50
N LYS A 20 -11.35 29.04 18.43
CA LYS A 20 -11.99 30.36 18.52
C LYS A 20 -13.43 30.28 19.06
N ASP A 21 -14.20 29.34 18.55
CA ASP A 21 -15.64 29.26 18.82
C ASP A 21 -15.96 28.50 20.11
N LEU A 22 -15.16 27.49 20.47
CA LEU A 22 -15.43 26.58 21.59
C LEU A 22 -14.42 26.72 22.75
N GLY A 23 -13.24 27.29 22.50
CA GLY A 23 -12.09 27.21 23.40
C GLY A 23 -11.31 25.89 23.25
N VAL A 24 -10.08 25.86 23.77
CA VAL A 24 -9.11 24.78 23.56
C VAL A 24 -9.62 23.42 24.05
N GLU A 25 -10.13 23.33 25.28
CA GLU A 25 -10.56 22.06 25.87
C GLU A 25 -11.74 21.42 25.13
N ALA A 26 -12.75 22.22 24.76
CA ALA A 26 -13.91 21.73 24.04
C ALA A 26 -13.55 21.38 22.58
N ALA A 27 -12.66 22.14 21.94
CA ALA A 27 -12.12 21.80 20.63
C ALA A 27 -11.34 20.48 20.68
N ARG A 28 -10.47 20.29 21.68
CA ARG A 28 -9.74 19.04 21.91
C ARG A 28 -10.69 17.86 22.07
N LEU A 29 -11.69 17.95 22.95
CA LEU A 29 -12.66 16.87 23.14
C LEU A 29 -13.44 16.56 21.85
N LYS A 30 -13.81 17.57 21.08
CA LYS A 30 -14.50 17.40 19.79
C LYS A 30 -13.63 16.60 18.80
N PHE A 31 -12.36 16.96 18.66
CA PHE A 31 -11.43 16.29 17.75
C PHE A 31 -11.11 14.87 18.23
N GLU A 32 -10.86 14.68 19.52
CA GLU A 32 -10.63 13.35 20.09
C GLU A 32 -11.82 12.41 19.87
N ASN A 33 -13.06 12.90 20.06
CA ASN A 33 -14.26 12.11 19.79
C ASN A 33 -14.40 11.73 18.31
N HIS A 34 -14.03 12.63 17.40
CA HIS A 34 -14.01 12.35 15.97
C HIS A 34 -13.00 11.25 15.62
N TRP A 35 -11.76 11.36 16.10
CA TRP A 35 -10.73 10.36 15.83
C TRP A 35 -11.04 8.99 16.45
N ARG A 36 -11.55 8.96 17.69
CA ARG A 36 -11.95 7.69 18.36
C ARG A 36 -13.11 6.98 17.69
N SER A 37 -13.94 7.69 16.92
CA SER A 37 -15.05 7.12 16.16
C SER A 37 -14.71 6.87 14.68
N ALA A 38 -13.44 7.03 14.28
CA ALA A 38 -12.99 6.78 12.91
C ALA A 38 -13.20 5.31 12.49
N LEU A 39 -13.01 4.35 13.40
CA LEU A 39 -13.31 2.94 13.18
C LEU A 39 -14.13 2.39 14.35
N THR A 40 -15.39 2.09 14.10
CA THR A 40 -16.29 1.41 15.05
C THR A 40 -16.16 -0.11 14.95
N ASP A 41 -16.70 -0.84 15.92
CA ASP A 41 -16.78 -2.32 15.84
C ASP A 41 -17.50 -2.81 14.58
N ALA A 42 -18.52 -2.07 14.12
CA ALA A 42 -19.25 -2.38 12.91
C ALA A 42 -18.38 -2.17 11.65
N ASP A 43 -17.56 -1.11 11.65
CA ASP A 43 -16.58 -0.86 10.58
C ASP A 43 -15.56 -2.00 10.52
N MET A 44 -14.99 -2.39 11.65
CA MET A 44 -14.01 -3.47 11.72
C MET A 44 -14.59 -4.81 11.26
N LYS A 45 -15.82 -5.13 11.66
CA LYS A 45 -16.52 -6.34 11.18
C LYS A 45 -16.69 -6.32 9.66
N PHE A 46 -17.08 -5.18 9.09
CA PHE A 46 -17.22 -5.05 7.65
C PHE A 46 -15.88 -5.21 6.92
N LEU A 47 -14.86 -4.44 7.34
CA LEU A 47 -13.53 -4.44 6.73
C LEU A 47 -12.90 -5.83 6.75
N THR A 48 -13.01 -6.56 7.86
CA THR A 48 -12.38 -7.87 8.01
C THR A 48 -13.18 -9.02 7.39
N ARG A 49 -14.52 -9.02 7.50
CA ARG A 49 -15.37 -10.19 7.21
C ARG A 49 -16.12 -10.11 5.88
N SER A 50 -16.33 -8.91 5.36
CA SER A 50 -17.07 -8.70 4.11
C SER A 50 -16.14 -8.19 3.03
N ALA A 51 -15.37 -7.15 3.32
CA ALA A 51 -14.47 -6.54 2.34
C ALA A 51 -13.08 -7.20 2.27
N HIS A 52 -12.76 -8.09 3.23
CA HIS A 52 -11.45 -8.77 3.34
C HIS A 52 -10.24 -7.83 3.27
N VAL A 53 -10.38 -6.58 3.73
CA VAL A 53 -9.28 -5.60 3.80
C VAL A 53 -8.18 -6.17 4.69
N ASN A 54 -6.94 -6.06 4.24
CA ASN A 54 -5.75 -6.54 4.94
C ASN A 54 -4.78 -5.40 5.29
N THR A 55 -4.98 -4.20 4.75
CA THR A 55 -4.16 -3.02 5.05
C THR A 55 -5.00 -1.75 5.05
N ILE A 56 -4.73 -0.86 6.00
CA ILE A 56 -5.26 0.51 6.02
C ILE A 56 -4.10 1.48 5.84
N ARG A 57 -4.25 2.44 4.95
CA ARG A 57 -3.38 3.62 4.88
C ARG A 57 -3.92 4.67 5.87
N LEU A 58 -3.08 5.11 6.80
CA LEU A 58 -3.42 6.03 7.87
C LEU A 58 -2.66 7.36 7.68
N PRO A 59 -3.29 8.37 7.05
CA PRO A 59 -2.75 9.71 6.94
C PRO A 59 -2.58 10.37 8.32
N ILE A 60 -1.40 10.91 8.59
CA ILE A 60 -1.10 11.71 9.78
C ILE A 60 -0.36 13.00 9.40
N GLY A 61 -0.51 14.04 10.22
CA GLY A 61 0.26 15.27 10.11
C GLY A 61 1.32 15.39 11.19
N TYR A 62 2.24 16.32 11.04
CA TYR A 62 3.25 16.58 12.08
C TYR A 62 2.58 17.04 13.39
N PHE A 63 1.43 17.71 13.29
CA PHE A 63 0.61 18.11 14.43
C PHE A 63 0.01 16.90 15.17
N THR A 64 -0.26 15.78 14.48
CA THR A 64 -0.75 14.54 15.10
C THR A 64 0.25 13.97 16.11
N LEU A 65 1.55 14.24 15.95
CA LEU A 65 2.62 13.76 16.82
C LEU A 65 2.69 14.51 18.17
N GLY A 66 1.93 15.60 18.31
CA GLY A 66 1.76 16.35 19.54
C GLY A 66 2.29 17.80 19.49
N PRO A 67 2.00 18.60 20.54
CA PRO A 67 2.30 20.03 20.56
C PRO A 67 3.78 20.38 20.35
N GLN A 68 4.70 19.50 20.77
CA GLN A 68 6.13 19.69 20.63
C GLN A 68 6.60 19.78 19.17
N PHE A 69 5.88 19.13 18.24
CA PHE A 69 6.17 19.21 16.80
C PHE A 69 5.53 20.44 16.14
N CYS A 70 4.67 21.17 16.85
CA CYS A 70 3.96 22.33 16.32
C CYS A 70 4.72 23.65 16.47
N HIS A 71 5.81 23.69 17.23
CA HIS A 71 6.57 24.91 17.53
C HIS A 71 7.20 25.54 16.28
N LYS A 72 7.05 26.87 16.12
CA LYS A 72 7.46 27.66 14.94
C LYS A 72 6.80 27.20 13.63
N THR A 73 5.58 26.70 13.73
CA THR A 73 4.74 26.35 12.58
C THR A 73 3.38 27.07 12.68
N PRO A 74 2.55 27.07 11.63
CA PRO A 74 1.20 27.62 11.71
C PRO A 74 0.31 27.00 12.82
N PHE A 75 0.62 25.77 13.24
CA PHE A 75 -0.06 25.08 14.35
C PHE A 75 0.48 25.44 15.74
N SER A 76 1.38 26.43 15.88
CA SER A 76 1.92 26.85 17.18
C SER A 76 0.88 27.49 18.12
N GLY A 77 1.13 27.40 19.43
CA GLY A 77 0.32 28.08 20.45
C GLY A 77 -0.93 27.27 20.83
N LYS A 78 -2.05 27.96 21.08
CA LYS A 78 -3.28 27.33 21.62
C LYS A 78 -3.86 26.22 20.75
N VAL A 79 -3.67 26.29 19.43
CA VAL A 79 -4.15 25.25 18.50
C VAL A 79 -3.35 23.95 18.62
N ALA A 80 -2.07 24.01 19.01
CA ALA A 80 -1.24 22.82 19.21
C ALA A 80 -1.82 21.90 20.30
N GLU A 81 -2.37 22.50 21.36
CA GLU A 81 -2.91 21.79 22.54
C GLU A 81 -4.13 20.91 22.22
N VAL A 82 -4.80 21.15 21.07
CA VAL A 82 -5.87 20.27 20.58
C VAL A 82 -5.32 18.87 20.24
N TYR A 83 -4.04 18.77 19.89
CA TYR A 83 -3.40 17.53 19.44
C TYR A 83 -2.67 16.76 20.55
N THR A 84 -2.79 17.16 21.81
CA THR A 84 -2.09 16.54 22.95
C THR A 84 -2.25 15.02 23.01
N ASN A 85 -3.43 14.49 22.68
CA ASN A 85 -3.70 13.03 22.69
C ASN A 85 -3.78 12.40 21.29
N ALA A 86 -3.50 13.15 20.22
CA ALA A 86 -3.73 12.70 18.84
C ALA A 86 -2.91 11.44 18.50
N TRP A 87 -1.61 11.44 18.84
CA TRP A 87 -0.74 10.28 18.61
C TRP A 87 -1.18 9.04 19.38
N SER A 88 -1.55 9.18 20.66
CA SER A 88 -2.05 8.07 21.47
C SER A 88 -3.34 7.47 20.89
N ILE A 89 -4.21 8.30 20.31
CA ILE A 89 -5.41 7.83 19.62
C ILE A 89 -5.04 7.12 18.30
N ALA A 90 -4.07 7.63 17.55
CA ALA A 90 -3.55 6.95 16.36
C ALA A 90 -2.97 5.56 16.70
N LEU A 91 -2.20 5.44 17.78
CA LEU A 91 -1.72 4.15 18.28
C LEU A 91 -2.87 3.20 18.66
N SER A 92 -3.96 3.72 19.22
CA SER A 92 -5.16 2.91 19.52
C SER A 92 -5.83 2.38 18.25
N ILE A 93 -5.86 3.17 17.18
CA ILE A 93 -6.35 2.74 15.86
C ILE A 93 -5.43 1.66 15.28
N ILE A 94 -4.10 1.84 15.35
CA ILE A 94 -3.12 0.84 14.90
C ILE A 94 -3.31 -0.47 15.65
N SER A 95 -3.46 -0.42 16.98
CA SER A 95 -3.70 -1.59 17.82
C SER A 95 -5.01 -2.30 17.48
N LEU A 96 -6.08 -1.53 17.21
CA LEU A 96 -7.36 -2.08 16.75
C LEU A 96 -7.21 -2.79 15.40
N CYS A 97 -6.48 -2.23 14.45
CA CYS A 97 -6.21 -2.87 13.16
C CYS A 97 -5.41 -4.17 13.35
N ALA A 98 -4.32 -4.11 14.13
CA ALA A 98 -3.44 -5.25 14.39
C ALA A 98 -4.17 -6.43 15.03
N SER A 99 -4.98 -6.17 16.06
CA SER A 99 -5.80 -7.20 16.73
C SER A 99 -6.85 -7.85 15.84
N ASN A 100 -7.14 -7.24 14.69
CA ASN A 100 -8.07 -7.72 13.68
C ASN A 100 -7.38 -8.24 12.41
N GLY A 101 -6.05 -8.41 12.42
CA GLY A 101 -5.29 -8.91 11.27
C GLY A 101 -5.27 -7.95 10.08
N ILE A 102 -5.32 -6.64 10.35
CA ILE A 102 -5.17 -5.56 9.36
C ILE A 102 -3.86 -4.83 9.66
N GLY A 103 -2.98 -4.79 8.67
CA GLY A 103 -1.75 -4.00 8.74
C GLY A 103 -2.02 -2.50 8.52
N VAL A 104 -1.09 -1.64 8.95
CA VAL A 104 -1.20 -0.19 8.78
C VAL A 104 0.01 0.36 8.03
N LEU A 105 -0.25 1.04 6.92
CA LEU A 105 0.71 1.93 6.27
C LEU A 105 0.55 3.31 6.89
N ILE A 106 1.56 3.77 7.63
CA ILE A 106 1.54 5.11 8.21
C ILE A 106 1.97 6.10 7.13
N ASP A 107 1.08 7.03 6.79
CA ASP A 107 1.32 8.02 5.76
C ASP A 107 1.58 9.40 6.36
N PHE A 108 2.81 9.90 6.21
CA PHE A 108 3.14 11.25 6.62
C PHE A 108 2.59 12.24 5.59
N HIS A 109 1.32 12.58 5.80
CA HIS A 109 0.48 13.25 4.83
C HIS A 109 0.65 14.77 4.85
N ALA A 110 0.66 15.35 6.05
CA ALA A 110 0.84 16.79 6.26
C ALA A 110 2.21 17.08 6.90
N LEU A 111 3.20 17.38 6.04
CA LEU A 111 4.55 17.75 6.44
C LEU A 111 4.63 19.23 6.86
N PRO A 112 5.61 19.62 7.70
CA PRO A 112 5.87 21.02 8.01
C PRO A 112 6.04 21.87 6.74
N GLY A 113 5.21 22.89 6.58
CA GLY A 113 5.22 23.76 5.40
C GLY A 113 4.56 23.20 4.13
N GLY A 114 4.00 21.99 4.17
CA GLY A 114 3.31 21.36 3.04
C GLY A 114 4.25 20.86 1.94
N ALA A 115 4.03 19.62 1.49
CA ALA A 115 4.78 19.02 0.38
C ALA A 115 4.19 19.37 -0.99
N ASN A 116 2.91 19.76 -1.03
CA ASN A 116 2.21 20.31 -2.18
C ASN A 116 1.45 21.58 -1.74
N LYS A 117 0.59 22.09 -2.62
CA LYS A 117 -0.16 23.34 -2.38
C LYS A 117 -1.58 23.10 -1.87
N ASP A 118 -2.05 21.86 -1.94
CA ASP A 118 -3.43 21.52 -1.67
C ASP A 118 -3.73 21.51 -0.17
N ASP A 119 -4.97 21.81 0.20
CA ASP A 119 -5.40 21.95 1.60
C ASP A 119 -5.15 20.68 2.43
N HIS A 120 -5.09 19.51 1.79
CA HIS A 120 -4.76 18.23 2.45
C HIS A 120 -3.33 18.16 2.98
N SER A 121 -2.43 19.07 2.58
CA SER A 121 -1.12 19.25 3.23
C SER A 121 -1.23 19.89 4.63
N GLY A 122 -2.44 20.17 5.10
CA GLY A 122 -2.76 20.65 6.45
C GLY A 122 -3.04 22.15 6.54
N THR A 123 -2.66 22.93 5.52
CA THR A 123 -2.84 24.38 5.47
C THR A 123 -3.41 24.84 4.13
N SER A 124 -4.37 25.77 4.12
CA SER A 124 -4.90 26.42 2.91
C SER A 124 -3.98 27.54 2.39
N ALA A 125 -2.66 27.35 2.48
CA ALA A 125 -1.67 28.38 2.17
C ALA A 125 -1.36 28.49 0.66
N ASP A 126 -1.79 27.53 -0.15
CA ASP A 126 -1.47 27.39 -1.59
C ASP A 126 0.05 27.39 -1.87
N LYS A 127 0.81 26.75 -0.98
CA LYS A 127 2.29 26.72 -1.04
C LYS A 127 2.86 25.39 -0.57
N ALA A 128 3.90 24.95 -1.27
CA ALA A 128 4.76 23.83 -0.89
C ALA A 128 6.08 24.36 -0.29
N GLU A 129 6.04 24.87 0.95
CA GLU A 129 7.18 25.52 1.61
C GLU A 129 8.19 24.51 2.20
N LEU A 130 7.84 23.23 2.32
CA LEU A 130 8.76 22.17 2.75
C LEU A 130 10.09 22.23 1.97
N TRP A 131 10.00 22.27 0.65
CA TRP A 131 11.15 22.17 -0.27
C TRP A 131 12.05 23.41 -0.32
N LYS A 132 11.65 24.49 0.36
CA LYS A 132 12.37 25.78 0.36
C LYS A 132 12.90 26.16 1.74
N SER A 133 12.69 25.31 2.74
CA SER A 133 12.98 25.62 4.14
C SER A 133 13.74 24.48 4.80
N SER A 134 15.01 24.73 5.13
CA SER A 134 15.85 23.77 5.86
C SER A 134 15.29 23.43 7.24
N SER A 135 14.59 24.37 7.90
CA SER A 135 13.93 24.09 9.18
C SER A 135 12.74 23.16 9.02
N ASN A 136 11.96 23.29 7.93
CA ASN A 136 10.84 22.39 7.65
C ASN A 136 11.33 20.98 7.33
N LEU A 137 12.34 20.84 6.46
CA LEU A 137 12.97 19.55 6.15
C LEU A 137 13.55 18.89 7.42
N SER A 138 14.25 19.66 8.25
CA SER A 138 14.80 19.16 9.52
C SER A 138 13.72 18.71 10.49
N LEU A 139 12.58 19.42 10.56
CA LEU A 139 11.46 19.03 11.39
C LEU A 139 10.76 17.78 10.84
N ALA A 140 10.60 17.65 9.52
CA ALA A 140 10.06 16.46 8.88
C ALA A 140 10.90 15.21 9.19
N LEU A 141 12.24 15.30 9.11
CA LEU A 141 13.13 14.19 9.48
C LEU A 141 13.02 13.82 10.97
N LYS A 142 12.87 14.80 11.86
CA LYS A 142 12.60 14.54 13.30
C LYS A 142 11.26 13.85 13.52
N CYS A 143 10.23 14.23 12.77
CA CYS A 143 8.92 13.58 12.80
C CYS A 143 9.03 12.11 12.35
N LEU A 144 9.73 11.84 11.24
CA LEU A 144 9.97 10.48 10.76
C LEU A 144 10.75 9.64 11.78
N SER A 145 11.82 10.19 12.37
CA SER A 145 12.55 9.53 13.44
C SER A 145 11.65 9.19 14.63
N PHE A 146 10.77 10.10 15.04
CA PHE A 146 9.80 9.84 16.11
C PHE A 146 8.80 8.75 15.74
N ILE A 147 8.19 8.82 14.55
CA ILE A 147 7.23 7.83 14.04
C ILE A 147 7.87 6.44 14.03
N THR A 148 9.09 6.31 13.46
CA THR A 148 9.80 5.03 13.40
C THR A 148 10.12 4.48 14.79
N ASN A 149 10.63 5.31 15.71
CA ASN A 149 10.90 4.87 17.08
C ASN A 149 9.63 4.38 17.77
N GLU A 150 8.52 5.12 17.66
CA GLU A 150 7.26 4.74 18.28
C GLU A 150 6.73 3.42 17.71
N VAL A 151 6.79 3.21 16.40
CA VAL A 151 6.17 2.01 15.81
C VAL A 151 7.04 0.76 15.90
N THR A 152 8.36 0.94 16.06
CA THR A 152 9.31 -0.17 16.23
C THR A 152 9.53 -0.53 17.70
N MET A 153 9.56 0.46 18.60
CA MET A 153 9.97 0.25 20.01
C MET A 153 8.81 0.29 21.02
N ASN A 154 7.65 0.85 20.66
CA ASN A 154 6.54 0.93 21.60
C ASN A 154 5.86 -0.45 21.74
N PRO A 155 5.82 -1.04 22.95
CA PRO A 155 5.24 -2.36 23.18
C PRO A 155 3.73 -2.42 22.91
N ALA A 156 3.05 -1.28 22.80
CA ALA A 156 1.64 -1.21 22.41
C ALA A 156 1.41 -1.49 20.91
N VAL A 157 2.46 -1.41 20.10
CA VAL A 157 2.42 -1.70 18.66
C VAL A 157 2.80 -3.16 18.44
N ALA A 158 1.86 -3.97 17.97
CA ALA A 158 2.11 -5.37 17.71
C ALA A 158 3.15 -5.53 16.59
N SER A 159 4.14 -6.40 16.80
CA SER A 159 5.15 -6.70 15.77
C SER A 159 4.47 -7.16 14.48
N GLY A 160 4.95 -6.66 13.34
CA GLY A 160 4.39 -6.96 12.02
C GLY A 160 3.06 -6.27 11.70
N SER A 161 2.53 -5.40 12.58
CA SER A 161 1.31 -4.63 12.29
C SER A 161 1.53 -3.44 11.36
N ILE A 162 2.77 -2.97 11.22
CA ILE A 162 3.11 -1.87 10.30
C ILE A 162 3.58 -2.43 8.97
N THR A 163 2.87 -2.09 7.90
CA THR A 163 3.20 -2.53 6.53
C THR A 163 4.16 -1.57 5.83
N GLY A 164 4.41 -0.40 6.44
CA GLY A 164 5.46 0.53 6.05
C GLY A 164 5.23 1.95 6.56
N ILE A 165 6.17 2.84 6.23
CA ILE A 165 6.09 4.27 6.49
C ILE A 165 6.20 5.00 5.15
N GLN A 166 5.18 5.78 4.79
CA GLN A 166 5.23 6.71 3.68
C GLN A 166 5.80 8.04 4.15
N VAL A 167 6.93 8.44 3.55
CA VAL A 167 7.73 9.57 4.04
C VAL A 167 7.17 10.92 3.64
N CYS A 168 6.34 10.94 2.59
CA CYS A 168 5.73 12.13 2.03
C CYS A 168 4.54 11.76 1.14
N ASN A 169 3.37 12.30 1.45
CA ASN A 169 2.22 12.28 0.54
C ASN A 169 2.40 13.29 -0.60
N GLU A 170 1.97 12.92 -1.81
CA GLU A 170 1.83 13.76 -3.01
C GLU A 170 2.84 14.91 -3.11
N ALA A 171 4.14 14.58 -3.18
CA ALA A 171 5.17 15.62 -3.30
C ALA A 171 4.92 16.47 -4.56
N ALA A 172 5.14 17.78 -4.46
CA ALA A 172 4.99 18.66 -5.61
C ALA A 172 5.88 18.21 -6.79
N TRP A 173 5.32 18.25 -7.99
CA TRP A 173 6.07 17.97 -9.22
C TRP A 173 7.35 18.80 -9.29
N ALA A 174 8.47 18.14 -9.62
CA ALA A 174 9.80 18.76 -9.73
C ALA A 174 10.23 19.57 -8.48
N ALA A 175 9.83 19.11 -7.29
CA ALA A 175 10.25 19.72 -6.03
C ALA A 175 11.78 19.77 -5.88
N PRO A 176 12.37 20.94 -5.55
CA PRO A 176 13.81 21.06 -5.39
C PRO A 176 14.30 20.23 -4.20
N GLY A 177 15.34 19.41 -4.43
CA GLY A 177 15.93 18.57 -3.39
C GLY A 177 15.08 17.36 -2.98
N LEU A 178 14.02 17.01 -3.73
CA LEU A 178 13.12 15.89 -3.44
C LEU A 178 13.85 14.58 -3.12
N TYR A 179 14.71 14.13 -4.04
CA TYR A 179 15.44 12.87 -3.86
C TYR A 179 16.51 12.95 -2.78
N THR A 180 17.08 14.12 -2.50
CA THR A 180 17.96 14.33 -1.35
C THR A 180 17.20 14.18 -0.03
N PHE A 181 15.98 14.70 0.05
CA PHE A 181 15.11 14.48 1.20
C PHE A 181 14.74 13.00 1.34
N TYR A 182 14.43 12.30 0.24
CA TYR A 182 14.17 10.86 0.28
C TYR A 182 15.39 10.05 0.75
N ASP A 183 16.59 10.40 0.32
CA ASP A 183 17.83 9.79 0.83
C ASP A 183 17.94 9.94 2.36
N GLN A 184 17.73 11.15 2.86
CA GLN A 184 17.80 11.46 4.30
C GLN A 184 16.69 10.77 5.09
N ALA A 185 15.48 10.69 4.54
CA ALA A 185 14.35 9.98 5.15
C ALA A 185 14.62 8.48 5.23
N ILE A 186 15.13 7.88 4.15
CA ILE A 186 15.51 6.46 4.11
C ILE A 186 16.61 6.18 5.14
N GLU A 187 17.66 7.01 5.20
CA GLU A 187 18.72 6.87 6.20
C GLU A 187 18.18 6.99 7.62
N THR A 188 17.33 7.99 7.89
CA THR A 188 16.72 8.22 9.20
C THR A 188 15.95 6.99 9.67
N ILE A 189 15.08 6.45 8.81
CA ILE A 189 14.25 5.28 9.15
C ILE A 189 15.11 4.01 9.28
N SER A 190 15.98 3.75 8.30
CA SER A 190 16.81 2.53 8.26
C SER A 190 17.84 2.45 9.39
N SER A 191 18.26 3.58 9.95
CA SER A 191 19.12 3.64 11.14
C SER A 191 18.44 3.12 12.40
N ILE A 192 17.10 3.14 12.44
CA ILE A 192 16.28 2.67 13.55
C ILE A 192 15.80 1.24 13.26
N ASP A 193 15.25 1.01 12.07
CA ASP A 193 14.77 -0.28 11.60
C ASP A 193 15.11 -0.49 10.12
N PRO A 194 16.11 -1.32 9.79
CA PRO A 194 16.50 -1.58 8.40
C PRO A 194 15.58 -2.58 7.68
N THR A 195 14.47 -3.00 8.30
CA THR A 195 13.55 -3.99 7.75
C THR A 195 12.18 -3.41 7.40
N ILE A 196 11.81 -2.25 7.96
CA ILE A 196 10.52 -1.62 7.70
C ILE A 196 10.44 -1.10 6.25
N PRO A 197 9.39 -1.45 5.48
CA PRO A 197 9.21 -0.91 4.13
C PRO A 197 9.01 0.61 4.14
N ILE A 198 9.66 1.29 3.19
CA ILE A 198 9.60 2.75 3.06
C ILE A 198 8.88 3.10 1.77
N TYR A 199 7.83 3.90 1.87
CA TYR A 199 7.04 4.36 0.73
C TYR A 199 7.40 5.81 0.38
N ILE A 200 7.55 6.09 -0.91
CA ILE A 200 7.85 7.44 -1.42
C ILE A 200 6.81 7.84 -2.47
N SER A 201 6.31 9.07 -2.42
CA SER A 201 5.47 9.59 -3.50
C SER A 201 6.24 9.63 -4.82
N ASP A 202 5.57 9.31 -5.92
CA ASP A 202 6.12 9.47 -7.26
C ASP A 202 6.26 10.95 -7.71
N ALA A 203 5.76 11.90 -6.90
CA ALA A 203 5.70 13.32 -7.21
C ALA A 203 5.05 13.61 -8.58
N TRP A 204 4.08 12.77 -8.97
CA TRP A 204 3.43 12.77 -10.27
C TRP A 204 4.34 12.42 -11.45
N ASN A 205 5.61 12.02 -11.20
CA ASN A 205 6.61 11.62 -12.20
C ASN A 205 7.08 10.17 -11.99
N LEU A 206 6.19 9.21 -12.26
CA LEU A 206 6.50 7.79 -12.11
C LEU A 206 7.81 7.35 -12.81
N PRO A 207 8.11 7.70 -14.08
CA PRO A 207 9.35 7.28 -14.73
C PRO A 207 10.63 7.71 -14.00
N GLU A 208 10.68 8.93 -13.47
CA GLU A 208 11.85 9.40 -12.70
C GLU A 208 11.97 8.66 -11.37
N CYS A 209 10.83 8.44 -10.70
CA CYS A 209 10.77 7.70 -9.45
C CYS A 209 11.14 6.21 -9.60
N LEU A 210 10.78 5.57 -10.72
CA LEU A 210 11.21 4.21 -11.09
C LEU A 210 12.74 4.12 -11.16
N SER A 211 13.38 5.06 -11.87
CA SER A 211 14.83 5.14 -11.98
C SER A 211 15.51 5.31 -10.61
N TYR A 212 14.98 6.19 -9.77
CA TYR A 212 15.47 6.39 -8.40
C TYR A 212 15.34 5.12 -7.55
N THR A 213 14.15 4.52 -7.52
CA THR A 213 13.85 3.35 -6.69
C THR A 213 14.66 2.11 -7.11
N SER A 214 14.88 1.90 -8.41
CA SER A 214 15.74 0.82 -8.91
C SER A 214 17.16 0.90 -8.31
N ARG A 215 17.73 2.09 -8.15
CA ARG A 215 19.04 2.26 -7.49
C ARG A 215 18.99 1.95 -5.99
N LYS A 216 17.91 2.35 -5.31
CA LYS A 216 17.72 2.06 -3.88
C LYS A 216 17.47 0.59 -3.60
N ASN A 217 16.84 -0.10 -4.54
CA ASN A 217 16.59 -1.52 -4.49
C ASN A 217 17.58 -2.31 -5.37
N GLY A 218 18.86 -1.93 -5.37
CA GLY A 218 19.90 -2.62 -6.12
C GLY A 218 20.35 -3.93 -5.48
N LEU A 219 20.63 -4.96 -6.29
CA LEU A 219 21.09 -6.27 -5.81
C LEU A 219 22.43 -6.20 -5.06
N SER A 220 23.28 -5.22 -5.40
CA SER A 220 24.56 -4.95 -4.74
C SER A 220 24.44 -4.28 -3.36
N ASN A 221 23.24 -3.82 -2.97
CA ASN A 221 23.05 -3.15 -1.70
C ASN A 221 23.19 -4.15 -0.54
N ARG A 222 23.70 -3.68 0.60
CA ARG A 222 23.90 -4.52 1.79
C ARG A 222 22.54 -4.99 2.33
N SER A 223 22.52 -6.20 2.89
CA SER A 223 21.38 -6.73 3.64
C SER A 223 21.70 -6.69 5.15
N PRO A 224 20.77 -6.29 6.03
CA PRO A 224 19.41 -5.83 5.73
C PRO A 224 19.40 -4.40 5.14
N SER A 225 18.49 -4.17 4.19
CA SER A 225 18.15 -2.85 3.65
C SER A 225 16.64 -2.79 3.49
N PRO A 226 15.97 -1.70 3.92
CA PRO A 226 14.54 -1.60 3.77
C PRO A 226 14.19 -1.55 2.28
N PRO A 227 13.12 -2.24 1.84
CA PRO A 227 12.62 -2.06 0.49
C PRO A 227 12.02 -0.66 0.35
N VAL A 228 12.38 0.03 -0.73
CA VAL A 228 11.76 1.30 -1.10
C VAL A 228 10.65 1.02 -2.12
N ILE A 229 9.43 1.46 -1.82
CA ILE A 229 8.23 1.23 -2.62
C ILE A 229 7.72 2.59 -3.10
N ILE A 230 7.31 2.65 -4.36
CA ILE A 230 6.74 3.87 -4.92
C ILE A 230 5.25 3.88 -4.62
N ASP A 231 4.77 4.96 -4.02
CA ASP A 231 3.35 5.27 -3.93
C ASP A 231 2.93 6.17 -5.10
N THR A 232 1.94 5.74 -5.87
CA THR A 232 1.37 6.46 -7.01
C THR A 232 -0.14 6.59 -6.85
N HIS A 233 -0.69 7.76 -7.19
CA HIS A 233 -2.12 8.01 -7.07
C HIS A 233 -2.78 8.01 -8.45
N LYS A 234 -3.96 7.37 -8.55
CA LYS A 234 -4.68 7.20 -9.83
C LYS A 234 -6.08 7.80 -9.75
N TYR A 235 -6.20 8.99 -10.32
CA TYR A 235 -7.46 9.70 -10.48
C TYR A 235 -7.74 10.04 -11.95
N TYR A 236 -8.92 9.67 -12.42
CA TYR A 236 -9.35 9.87 -13.81
C TYR A 236 -10.41 10.97 -13.97
N THR A 237 -10.42 11.95 -13.04
CA THR A 237 -11.47 12.98 -12.95
C THR A 237 -10.94 14.43 -13.02
N PHE A 238 -9.66 14.66 -12.69
CA PHE A 238 -9.17 16.03 -12.49
C PHE A 238 -8.56 16.71 -13.72
N SER A 239 -8.08 15.95 -14.72
CA SER A 239 -7.39 16.50 -15.88
C SER A 239 -8.34 16.81 -17.04
N ASP A 240 -8.01 17.81 -17.84
CA ASP A 240 -8.77 18.15 -19.05
C ASP A 240 -8.74 17.01 -20.09
N ASP A 241 -7.64 16.25 -20.12
CA ASP A 241 -7.53 15.05 -20.96
C ASP A 241 -8.59 14.00 -20.59
N HIS A 242 -8.81 13.74 -19.30
CA HIS A 242 -9.84 12.80 -18.84
C HIS A 242 -11.26 13.37 -19.04
N ARG A 243 -11.47 14.67 -18.79
CA ARG A 243 -12.75 15.36 -19.04
C ARG A 243 -13.16 15.35 -20.53
N SER A 244 -12.19 15.18 -21.43
CA SER A 244 -12.43 15.09 -22.87
C SER A 244 -12.91 13.69 -23.34
N LYS A 245 -12.81 12.68 -22.49
CA LYS A 245 -13.12 11.26 -22.80
C LYS A 245 -14.45 10.83 -22.22
N SER A 246 -15.10 9.84 -22.84
CA SER A 246 -16.23 9.12 -22.24
C SER A 246 -15.76 8.14 -21.15
N PRO A 247 -16.64 7.65 -20.26
CA PRO A 247 -16.28 6.62 -19.29
C PRO A 247 -15.74 5.35 -19.95
N GLU A 248 -16.28 4.93 -21.09
CA GLU A 248 -15.82 3.77 -21.86
C GLU A 248 -14.38 3.95 -22.36
N GLU A 249 -14.04 5.13 -22.87
CA GLU A 249 -12.67 5.46 -23.30
C GLU A 249 -11.69 5.46 -22.11
N ILE A 250 -12.12 5.92 -20.94
CA ILE A 250 -11.32 5.87 -19.70
C ILE A 250 -11.12 4.42 -19.26
N ILE A 251 -12.17 3.59 -19.25
CA ILE A 251 -12.07 2.17 -18.92
C ILE A 251 -11.06 1.46 -19.84
N GLN A 252 -11.11 1.73 -21.15
CA GLN A 252 -10.15 1.19 -22.11
C GLN A 252 -8.72 1.66 -21.85
N LEU A 253 -8.53 2.92 -21.42
CA LEU A 253 -7.22 3.44 -21.05
C LEU A 253 -6.66 2.73 -19.81
N VAL A 254 -7.49 2.52 -18.79
CA VAL A 254 -7.09 1.84 -17.54
C VAL A 254 -6.79 0.37 -17.76
N GLN A 255 -7.46 -0.29 -18.70
CA GLN A 255 -7.22 -1.71 -18.98
C GLN A 255 -5.81 -1.99 -19.51
N ASP A 256 -5.11 -0.98 -20.05
CA ASP A 256 -3.76 -1.08 -20.59
C ASP A 256 -2.71 -0.70 -19.53
N PRO A 257 -1.95 -1.67 -18.98
CA PRO A 257 -0.94 -1.40 -17.95
C PRO A 257 0.13 -0.41 -18.42
N SER A 258 0.49 -0.41 -19.71
CA SER A 258 1.51 0.48 -20.26
C SER A 258 1.07 1.95 -20.25
N LYS A 259 -0.25 2.20 -20.32
CA LYS A 259 -0.85 3.53 -20.19
C LYS A 259 -1.04 3.94 -18.74
N ALA A 260 -1.54 3.03 -17.90
CA ALA A 260 -1.80 3.30 -16.49
C ALA A 260 -0.49 3.51 -15.70
N PHE A 261 0.56 2.74 -16.02
CA PHE A 261 1.85 2.73 -15.33
C PHE A 261 3.01 2.85 -16.31
N LYS A 262 3.12 4.03 -16.94
CA LYS A 262 4.16 4.33 -17.92
C LYS A 262 5.56 3.88 -17.45
N SER A 263 6.23 3.12 -18.32
CA SER A 263 7.60 2.59 -18.13
C SER A 263 7.78 1.50 -17.07
N LEU A 264 6.73 1.07 -16.34
CA LEU A 264 6.87 0.07 -15.26
C LEU A 264 7.42 -1.28 -15.75
N GLU A 265 6.99 -1.73 -16.92
CA GLU A 265 7.44 -2.99 -17.52
C GLU A 265 8.96 -3.04 -17.77
N SER A 266 9.60 -1.87 -17.95
CA SER A 266 11.05 -1.78 -18.15
C SER A 266 11.86 -1.99 -16.86
N TYR A 267 11.21 -2.08 -15.70
CA TYR A 267 11.83 -2.20 -14.38
C TYR A 267 11.40 -3.44 -13.58
N THR A 268 10.50 -4.26 -14.13
CA THR A 268 9.87 -5.38 -13.44
C THR A 268 10.04 -6.68 -14.23
N GLY A 269 9.74 -7.81 -13.60
CA GLY A 269 9.67 -9.13 -14.23
C GLY A 269 10.99 -9.91 -14.30
N SER A 270 12.14 -9.26 -14.06
CA SER A 270 13.46 -9.93 -13.97
C SER A 270 14.42 -9.16 -13.06
N VAL A 271 14.61 -9.64 -11.83
CA VAL A 271 15.48 -9.00 -10.83
C VAL A 271 16.94 -9.13 -11.19
N PHE A 272 17.33 -10.28 -11.73
CA PHE A 272 18.68 -10.55 -12.19
C PHE A 272 19.08 -9.61 -13.33
N ASP A 273 18.27 -9.54 -14.41
CA ASP A 273 18.59 -8.71 -15.58
C ASP A 273 18.63 -7.22 -15.24
N HIS A 274 17.67 -6.75 -14.44
CA HIS A 274 17.63 -5.37 -13.95
C HIS A 274 18.65 -5.09 -12.86
N SER A 275 19.25 -6.14 -12.27
CA SER A 275 20.10 -6.08 -11.07
C SER A 275 19.48 -5.27 -9.92
N SER A 276 18.17 -5.23 -9.88
CA SER A 276 17.34 -4.44 -8.98
C SER A 276 15.89 -4.92 -9.04
N ALA A 277 15.06 -4.47 -8.11
CA ALA A 277 13.62 -4.69 -8.16
C ALA A 277 12.85 -3.41 -7.86
N VAL A 278 11.71 -3.25 -8.51
CA VAL A 278 10.82 -2.11 -8.26
C VAL A 278 9.42 -2.63 -7.95
N ALA A 279 8.74 -1.97 -7.02
CA ALA A 279 7.33 -2.16 -6.77
C ALA A 279 6.64 -0.81 -6.67
N ILE A 280 5.40 -0.77 -7.17
CA ILE A 280 4.49 0.35 -7.02
C ILE A 280 3.32 -0.08 -6.14
N PHE A 281 2.78 0.84 -5.36
CA PHE A 281 1.54 0.72 -4.60
C PHE A 281 0.62 1.84 -5.05
N VAL A 282 -0.66 1.54 -5.29
CA VAL A 282 -1.65 2.58 -5.63
C VAL A 282 -2.26 3.10 -4.33
N GLY A 283 -1.60 4.05 -3.66
CA GLY A 283 -1.99 4.52 -2.34
C GLY A 283 -3.26 5.34 -2.30
N GLU A 284 -3.69 5.86 -3.44
CA GLU A 284 -5.01 6.46 -3.61
C GLU A 284 -5.58 6.23 -5.01
N TYR A 285 -6.85 5.87 -5.05
CA TYR A 285 -7.69 5.86 -6.24
C TYR A 285 -9.17 5.92 -5.86
N SER A 286 -10.03 6.27 -6.81
CA SER A 286 -11.49 6.17 -6.65
C SER A 286 -12.17 5.83 -7.99
N VAL A 287 -13.48 5.56 -7.97
CA VAL A 287 -14.29 5.40 -9.20
C VAL A 287 -14.95 6.70 -9.66
N THR A 288 -14.52 7.84 -9.09
CA THR A 288 -15.10 9.14 -9.44
C THR A 288 -14.66 9.56 -10.83
N LEU A 289 -15.63 10.00 -11.64
CA LEU A 289 -15.43 10.62 -12.95
C LEU A 289 -16.14 11.99 -13.01
N ASP A 290 -15.60 12.89 -13.81
CA ASP A 290 -16.09 14.27 -13.93
C ASP A 290 -17.46 14.30 -14.62
N THR A 291 -18.27 15.33 -14.34
CA THR A 291 -19.58 15.51 -14.99
C THR A 291 -19.44 15.67 -16.51
N GLN A 292 -18.34 16.26 -16.99
CA GLN A 292 -18.02 16.38 -18.43
C GLN A 292 -17.66 15.04 -19.07
N THR A 293 -17.09 14.11 -18.30
CA THR A 293 -16.89 12.73 -18.76
C THR A 293 -18.25 12.03 -18.88
N TRP A 294 -19.11 12.16 -17.86
CA TRP A 294 -20.44 11.56 -17.89
C TRP A 294 -21.35 12.09 -19.00
N SER A 295 -21.23 13.37 -19.38
CA SER A 295 -22.03 13.96 -20.46
C SER A 295 -21.67 13.43 -21.86
N ARG A 296 -20.61 12.62 -21.98
CA ARG A 296 -20.13 12.04 -23.24
C ARG A 296 -20.64 10.61 -23.49
N THR A 297 -21.51 10.10 -22.63
CA THR A 297 -22.16 8.79 -22.83
C THR A 297 -23.66 8.88 -22.56
N ASN A 298 -24.42 7.98 -23.18
CA ASN A 298 -25.83 7.73 -22.87
C ASN A 298 -26.04 6.36 -22.19
N SER A 299 -24.95 5.64 -21.90
CA SER A 299 -24.95 4.35 -21.22
C SER A 299 -25.33 4.48 -19.74
N ASP A 300 -25.68 3.36 -19.11
CA ASP A 300 -26.01 3.35 -17.68
C ASP A 300 -24.79 3.71 -16.82
N ARG A 301 -24.93 4.75 -15.98
CA ARG A 301 -23.86 5.23 -15.10
C ARG A 301 -23.46 4.17 -14.06
N GLY A 302 -24.41 3.42 -13.52
CA GLY A 302 -24.15 2.41 -12.49
C GLY A 302 -23.28 1.27 -13.04
N GLU A 303 -23.65 0.74 -14.21
CA GLU A 303 -22.89 -0.32 -14.89
C GLU A 303 -21.49 0.15 -15.30
N LEU A 304 -21.36 1.39 -15.80
CA LEU A 304 -20.05 1.96 -16.14
C LEU A 304 -19.17 2.20 -14.91
N THR A 305 -19.72 2.72 -13.81
CA THR A 305 -18.99 2.87 -12.54
C THR A 305 -18.50 1.51 -12.04
N LYS A 306 -19.37 0.48 -12.11
CA LYS A 306 -19.02 -0.89 -11.76
C LYS A 306 -17.89 -1.44 -12.62
N SER A 307 -18.02 -1.33 -13.95
CA SER A 307 -16.99 -1.75 -14.88
C SER A 307 -15.66 -1.02 -14.64
N PHE A 308 -15.71 0.27 -14.33
CA PHE A 308 -14.52 1.08 -14.07
C PHE A 308 -13.81 0.66 -12.78
N GLY A 309 -14.56 0.46 -11.68
CA GLY A 309 -14.02 -0.04 -10.42
C GLY A 309 -13.37 -1.41 -10.58
N GLN A 310 -14.06 -2.34 -11.26
CA GLN A 310 -13.56 -3.70 -11.48
C GLN A 310 -12.31 -3.72 -12.36
N THR A 311 -12.26 -2.87 -13.38
CA THR A 311 -11.08 -2.74 -14.25
C THR A 311 -9.88 -2.21 -13.47
N GLN A 312 -10.06 -1.17 -12.65
CA GLN A 312 -9.01 -0.67 -11.76
C GLN A 312 -8.54 -1.73 -10.76
N SER A 313 -9.46 -2.39 -10.05
CA SER A 313 -9.13 -3.44 -9.08
C SER A 313 -8.37 -4.60 -9.73
N ASN A 314 -8.79 -5.05 -10.92
CA ASN A 314 -8.08 -6.13 -11.63
C ASN A 314 -6.66 -5.71 -12.02
N LEU A 315 -6.49 -4.52 -12.60
CA LEU A 315 -5.18 -4.00 -12.97
C LEU A 315 -4.26 -3.90 -11.74
N TYR A 316 -4.75 -3.29 -10.66
CA TYR A 316 -3.93 -3.04 -9.47
C TYR A 316 -3.55 -4.34 -8.76
N ASN A 317 -4.48 -5.31 -8.64
CA ASN A 317 -4.21 -6.61 -8.02
C ASN A 317 -3.19 -7.48 -8.78
N THR A 318 -2.96 -7.20 -10.06
CA THR A 318 -2.10 -8.00 -10.95
C THR A 318 -0.76 -7.33 -11.26
N HIS A 319 -0.67 -6.00 -11.22
CA HIS A 319 0.53 -5.26 -11.63
C HIS A 319 1.19 -4.42 -10.52
N THR A 320 0.57 -4.32 -9.34
CA THR A 320 1.09 -3.54 -8.22
C THR A 320 1.19 -4.38 -6.96
N LEU A 321 1.87 -3.86 -5.93
CA LEU A 321 1.93 -4.46 -4.59
C LEU A 321 0.54 -4.52 -3.93
N GLY A 322 -0.36 -3.64 -4.36
CA GLY A 322 -1.69 -3.47 -3.79
C GLY A 322 -2.24 -2.07 -4.07
N SER A 323 -3.38 -1.77 -3.45
CA SER A 323 -4.02 -0.47 -3.56
C SER A 323 -4.76 -0.09 -2.28
N ALA A 324 -4.93 1.22 -2.04
CA ALA A 324 -5.78 1.78 -1.00
C ALA A 324 -6.83 2.69 -1.63
N TYR A 325 -8.11 2.36 -1.43
CA TYR A 325 -9.22 3.13 -1.96
C TYR A 325 -9.37 4.43 -1.18
N TRP A 326 -9.40 5.57 -1.88
CA TRP A 326 -9.67 6.88 -1.29
C TRP A 326 -11.16 7.19 -1.39
N SER A 327 -11.95 7.11 -0.32
CA SER A 327 -11.59 6.76 1.07
C SER A 327 -12.63 5.83 1.72
N TYR A 328 -12.36 5.33 2.92
CA TYR A 328 -13.24 4.37 3.61
C TYR A 328 -14.66 4.92 3.81
N LYS A 329 -14.77 6.10 4.43
CA LYS A 329 -16.04 6.76 4.73
C LYS A 329 -15.93 8.29 4.62
N PHE A 330 -17.01 8.90 4.14
CA PHE A 330 -17.20 10.35 4.08
C PHE A 330 -18.45 10.75 4.86
N ASP A 331 -18.37 11.91 5.51
CA ASP A 331 -19.54 12.60 6.06
C ASP A 331 -19.91 13.77 5.14
N TRP A 332 -20.70 13.48 4.10
CA TRP A 332 -21.18 14.50 3.17
C TRP A 332 -22.60 14.93 3.54
N GLY A 333 -22.72 16.10 4.16
CA GLY A 333 -24.01 16.69 4.53
C GLY A 333 -24.81 17.13 3.30
N ASN A 334 -25.66 16.23 2.77
CA ASN A 334 -26.89 16.52 2.00
C ASN A 334 -27.64 15.27 1.48
N HIS A 335 -27.23 14.03 1.79
CA HIS A 335 -28.08 12.86 1.52
C HIS A 335 -28.80 12.39 2.78
N ALA A 336 -30.08 12.04 2.65
CA ALA A 336 -30.93 11.57 3.74
C ALA A 336 -30.32 10.33 4.44
N PRO A 337 -30.48 10.19 5.76
CA PRO A 337 -30.00 9.02 6.48
C PRO A 337 -30.63 7.75 5.94
N GLY A 338 -29.81 6.70 5.77
CA GLY A 338 -30.32 5.36 5.46
C GLY A 338 -31.14 4.78 6.63
N PRO A 339 -31.82 3.63 6.46
CA PRO A 339 -32.79 3.07 7.40
C PRO A 339 -32.29 2.76 8.82
N ARG A 340 -31.00 2.99 9.11
CA ARG A 340 -30.34 2.70 10.38
C ARG A 340 -29.87 3.93 11.16
N GLY A 341 -30.31 5.14 10.79
CA GLY A 341 -30.08 6.34 11.60
C GLY A 341 -28.64 6.84 11.68
N LEU A 342 -27.75 6.35 10.80
CA LEU A 342 -26.41 6.90 10.60
C LEU A 342 -26.46 7.90 9.45
N VAL A 343 -26.09 9.17 9.71
CA VAL A 343 -25.82 10.16 8.66
C VAL A 343 -24.44 9.86 8.08
N HIS A 344 -24.35 8.80 7.30
CA HIS A 344 -23.20 8.53 6.44
C HIS A 344 -23.77 8.20 5.08
N THR A 345 -23.53 9.07 4.10
CA THR A 345 -24.05 8.96 2.73
C THR A 345 -23.27 7.94 1.89
N HIS A 346 -22.53 7.05 2.57
CA HIS A 346 -21.53 6.14 2.01
C HIS A 346 -20.53 6.80 1.04
N GLY A 347 -20.44 8.13 0.95
CA GLY A 347 -19.46 8.87 0.14
C GLY A 347 -19.63 8.81 -1.38
N GLY A 348 -20.71 8.20 -1.91
CA GLY A 348 -20.91 8.04 -3.35
C GLY A 348 -19.70 7.39 -4.03
N ASP A 349 -19.25 7.95 -5.17
CA ASP A 349 -18.09 7.47 -5.93
C ASP A 349 -16.76 7.57 -5.14
N TRP A 350 -16.73 8.32 -4.03
CA TRP A 350 -15.56 8.44 -3.15
C TRP A 350 -15.56 7.47 -1.97
N GLY A 351 -16.67 6.80 -1.66
CA GLY A 351 -16.73 5.96 -0.46
C GLY A 351 -16.61 4.48 -0.77
N PHE A 352 -15.55 3.86 -0.23
CA PHE A 352 -15.26 2.43 -0.39
C PHE A 352 -16.45 1.55 -0.03
N ARG A 353 -17.18 1.86 1.06
CA ARG A 353 -18.34 1.07 1.47
C ARG A 353 -19.44 1.06 0.40
N ASN A 354 -19.74 2.21 -0.21
CA ASN A 354 -20.72 2.29 -1.30
C ASN A 354 -20.27 1.46 -2.50
N GLN A 355 -18.98 1.53 -2.83
CA GLN A 355 -18.42 0.84 -3.98
C GLN A 355 -18.26 -0.67 -3.78
N PHE A 356 -18.16 -1.12 -2.54
CA PHE A 356 -18.30 -2.53 -2.20
C PHE A 356 -19.77 -2.97 -2.34
N ASP A 357 -20.70 -2.22 -1.75
CA ASP A 357 -22.13 -2.58 -1.75
C ASP A 357 -22.73 -2.60 -3.18
N ASN A 358 -22.20 -1.80 -4.11
CA ASN A 358 -22.59 -1.80 -5.53
C ASN A 358 -21.74 -2.73 -6.43
N GLN A 359 -20.82 -3.52 -5.85
CA GLN A 359 -19.94 -4.46 -6.55
C GLN A 359 -18.94 -3.84 -7.55
N SER A 360 -18.68 -2.53 -7.44
CA SER A 360 -17.61 -1.87 -8.23
C SER A 360 -16.23 -2.25 -7.70
N ILE A 361 -16.11 -2.47 -6.39
CA ILE A 361 -14.89 -2.96 -5.74
C ILE A 361 -15.23 -4.27 -5.05
N SER A 362 -14.40 -5.29 -5.24
CA SER A 362 -14.59 -6.62 -4.65
C SER A 362 -13.25 -7.19 -4.20
N PRO A 363 -13.23 -7.99 -3.13
CA PRO A 363 -12.01 -8.64 -2.67
C PRO A 363 -11.48 -9.59 -3.77
N PRO A 364 -10.15 -9.77 -3.86
CA PRO A 364 -9.58 -10.80 -4.71
C PRO A 364 -10.12 -12.18 -4.31
N ALA A 365 -10.43 -13.03 -5.30
CA ALA A 365 -10.99 -14.37 -5.07
C ALA A 365 -10.19 -15.20 -4.05
N LEU A 366 -8.85 -15.10 -4.05
CA LEU A 366 -7.99 -15.79 -3.08
C LEU A 366 -8.35 -15.45 -1.62
N LEU A 367 -8.79 -14.23 -1.32
CA LEU A 367 -9.18 -13.85 0.04
C LEU A 367 -10.55 -14.41 0.46
N GLU A 368 -11.31 -14.94 -0.50
CA GLU A 368 -12.63 -15.55 -0.30
C GLU A 368 -12.56 -17.08 -0.15
N THR A 369 -11.43 -17.71 -0.52
CA THR A 369 -11.36 -19.16 -0.73
C THR A 369 -11.16 -20.01 0.52
N CYS A 370 -10.68 -19.45 1.63
CA CYS A 370 -10.38 -20.23 2.84
C CYS A 370 -10.62 -19.39 4.09
N ASN A 371 -11.52 -19.89 4.96
CA ASN A 371 -11.93 -19.20 6.17
C ASN A 371 -11.66 -20.01 7.45
N ASP A 372 -11.14 -21.23 7.31
CA ASP A 372 -10.91 -22.19 8.40
C ASP A 372 -9.48 -22.73 8.43
N LYS A 373 -8.92 -22.86 9.63
CA LYS A 373 -7.54 -23.35 9.84
C LYS A 373 -7.32 -24.74 9.26
N SER A 374 -8.26 -25.65 9.48
CA SER A 374 -8.14 -27.05 9.06
C SER A 374 -8.17 -27.15 7.54
N GLN A 375 -8.99 -26.33 6.88
CA GLN A 375 -9.02 -26.23 5.40
C GLN A 375 -7.69 -25.73 4.84
N VAL A 376 -7.10 -24.69 5.44
CA VAL A 376 -5.79 -24.16 5.03
C VAL A 376 -4.70 -25.23 5.18
N LEU A 377 -4.64 -25.91 6.34
CA LEU A 377 -3.65 -26.96 6.58
C LEU A 377 -3.86 -28.20 5.71
N HIS A 378 -5.11 -28.59 5.45
CA HIS A 378 -5.44 -29.69 4.55
C HIS A 378 -5.01 -29.37 3.11
N THR A 379 -5.29 -28.14 2.66
CA THR A 379 -4.84 -27.65 1.35
C THR A 379 -3.32 -27.67 1.26
N LEU A 380 -2.62 -27.17 2.28
CA LEU A 380 -1.17 -27.17 2.32
C LEU A 380 -0.59 -28.59 2.21
N ASN A 381 -1.14 -29.55 2.94
CA ASN A 381 -0.73 -30.96 2.85
C ASN A 381 -0.93 -31.54 1.46
N ARG A 382 -2.10 -31.32 0.84
CA ARG A 382 -2.41 -31.76 -0.53
C ARG A 382 -1.44 -31.16 -1.55
N VAL A 383 -1.15 -29.87 -1.44
CA VAL A 383 -0.23 -29.15 -2.35
C VAL A 383 1.21 -29.64 -2.16
N SER A 384 1.62 -29.89 -0.92
CA SER A 384 2.99 -30.35 -0.60
C SER A 384 3.28 -31.74 -1.20
N GLN A 385 2.27 -32.63 -1.25
CA GLN A 385 2.38 -33.94 -1.89
C GLN A 385 2.65 -33.87 -3.40
N ARG A 386 2.30 -32.75 -4.06
CA ARG A 386 2.50 -32.55 -5.51
C ARG A 386 3.81 -31.86 -5.84
N LYS A 387 4.54 -31.36 -4.84
CA LYS A 387 5.73 -30.51 -5.03
C LYS A 387 6.82 -31.22 -5.83
N GLU A 388 7.19 -32.43 -5.43
CA GLU A 388 8.31 -33.18 -6.05
C GLU A 388 8.03 -33.49 -7.53
N ASP A 389 6.82 -33.96 -7.85
CA ASP A 389 6.40 -34.23 -9.23
C ASP A 389 6.43 -32.97 -10.11
N LEU A 390 5.93 -31.85 -9.59
CA LEU A 390 5.90 -30.57 -10.30
C LEU A 390 7.30 -30.00 -10.51
N GLN A 391 8.14 -30.05 -9.46
CA GLN A 391 9.54 -29.63 -9.57
C GLN A 391 10.27 -30.45 -10.63
N ALA A 392 10.11 -31.78 -10.63
CA ALA A 392 10.77 -32.65 -11.59
C ALA A 392 10.34 -32.33 -13.03
N GLN A 393 9.03 -32.10 -13.25
CA GLN A 393 8.50 -31.70 -14.56
C GLN A 393 9.05 -30.33 -14.99
N ALA A 394 9.02 -29.34 -14.11
CA ALA A 394 9.50 -27.99 -14.38
C ALA A 394 11.01 -27.95 -14.64
N TYR A 395 11.79 -28.71 -13.87
CA TYR A 395 13.23 -28.86 -14.04
C TYR A 395 13.57 -29.50 -15.38
N ASN A 396 12.96 -30.64 -15.71
CA ASN A 396 13.20 -31.33 -16.97
C ASN A 396 12.84 -30.47 -18.18
N ALA A 397 11.74 -29.71 -18.10
CA ALA A 397 11.36 -28.77 -19.14
C ALA A 397 12.38 -27.62 -19.29
N HIS A 398 12.86 -27.05 -18.18
CA HIS A 398 13.90 -26.02 -18.18
C HIS A 398 15.21 -26.54 -18.82
N VAL A 399 15.72 -27.68 -18.35
CA VAL A 399 16.95 -28.29 -18.88
C VAL A 399 16.82 -28.57 -20.38
N SER A 400 15.73 -29.26 -20.77
CA SER A 400 15.51 -29.62 -22.18
C SER A 400 15.42 -28.39 -23.09
N TYR A 401 14.77 -27.32 -22.64
CA TYR A 401 14.67 -26.08 -23.39
C TYR A 401 16.05 -25.44 -23.57
N TRP A 402 16.80 -25.21 -22.48
CA TRP A 402 18.05 -24.46 -22.55
C TRP A 402 19.19 -25.26 -23.23
N ASP A 403 19.29 -26.57 -22.97
CA ASP A 403 20.25 -27.44 -23.64
C ASP A 403 19.99 -27.57 -25.15
N SER A 404 18.73 -27.46 -25.59
CA SER A 404 18.39 -27.52 -27.02
C SER A 404 18.48 -26.16 -27.74
N THR A 405 18.32 -25.06 -27.01
CA THR A 405 18.28 -23.70 -27.60
C THR A 405 19.70 -23.14 -27.84
N VAL A 406 20.70 -23.58 -27.08
CA VAL A 406 22.08 -23.12 -27.22
C VAL A 406 22.92 -24.17 -27.94
N ALA A 407 23.03 -24.03 -29.28
CA ALA A 407 23.71 -24.99 -30.15
C ALA A 407 25.23 -25.13 -29.89
N ASN A 408 25.84 -24.18 -29.16
CA ASN A 408 27.22 -24.22 -28.67
C ASN A 408 27.29 -23.42 -27.36
N PRO A 409 27.08 -24.04 -26.19
CA PRO A 409 27.22 -23.34 -24.93
C PRO A 409 28.67 -22.88 -24.78
N ASP A 410 28.85 -21.63 -24.37
CA ASP A 410 30.16 -21.10 -24.02
C ASP A 410 30.74 -21.99 -22.91
N PRO A 411 31.87 -22.69 -23.13
CA PRO A 411 32.44 -23.59 -22.14
C PRO A 411 32.88 -22.85 -20.87
N ASP A 412 33.07 -21.53 -20.94
CA ASP A 412 33.38 -20.68 -19.78
C ASP A 412 32.11 -20.19 -19.05
N LYS A 413 30.90 -20.46 -19.59
CA LYS A 413 29.60 -20.12 -18.99
C LYS A 413 28.62 -21.31 -19.06
N PRO A 414 28.91 -22.42 -18.35
CA PRO A 414 28.01 -23.56 -18.34
C PRO A 414 26.67 -23.20 -17.69
N PHE A 415 25.60 -23.88 -18.10
CA PHE A 415 24.32 -23.77 -17.42
C PHE A 415 24.41 -24.35 -16.01
N HIS A 416 23.86 -23.63 -15.04
CA HIS A 416 23.81 -24.07 -13.64
C HIS A 416 22.40 -24.53 -13.28
N HIS A 417 21.86 -25.49 -14.01
CA HIS A 417 20.46 -25.94 -13.84
C HIS A 417 20.09 -26.33 -12.41
N TYR A 418 21.03 -26.81 -11.59
CA TYR A 418 20.77 -27.11 -10.17
C TYR A 418 20.26 -25.89 -9.38
N LEU A 419 20.63 -24.67 -9.79
CA LEU A 419 20.16 -23.42 -9.19
C LEU A 419 18.67 -23.18 -9.45
N TYR A 420 18.16 -23.64 -10.60
CA TYR A 420 16.72 -23.63 -10.88
C TYR A 420 15.96 -24.44 -9.83
N SER A 421 16.43 -25.65 -9.50
CA SER A 421 15.79 -26.46 -8.46
C SER A 421 15.83 -25.79 -7.08
N GLN A 422 16.98 -25.17 -6.72
CA GLN A 422 17.10 -24.44 -5.46
C GLN A 422 16.15 -23.23 -5.39
N GLY A 423 16.05 -22.48 -6.48
CA GLY A 423 15.10 -21.37 -6.60
C GLY A 423 13.67 -21.87 -6.45
N TYR A 424 13.30 -22.91 -7.21
CA TYR A 424 11.97 -23.53 -7.17
C TYR A 424 11.59 -23.96 -5.75
N ASP A 425 12.48 -24.67 -5.07
CA ASP A 425 12.23 -25.14 -3.71
C ASP A 425 11.95 -24.01 -2.74
N LEU A 426 12.75 -22.93 -2.80
CA LEU A 426 12.55 -21.78 -1.94
C LEU A 426 11.28 -21.00 -2.30
N GLY A 427 11.04 -20.76 -3.59
CA GLY A 427 9.85 -20.06 -4.07
C GLY A 427 8.56 -20.77 -3.66
N PHE A 428 8.50 -22.09 -3.84
CA PHE A 428 7.36 -22.91 -3.41
C PHE A 428 7.18 -22.86 -1.88
N SER A 429 8.27 -22.97 -1.12
CA SER A 429 8.25 -22.92 0.35
C SER A 429 7.81 -21.55 0.89
N ASP A 430 8.28 -20.47 0.28
CA ASP A 430 7.88 -19.11 0.65
C ASP A 430 6.40 -18.88 0.33
N ALA A 431 5.92 -19.27 -0.87
CA ALA A 431 4.51 -19.18 -1.21
C ALA A 431 3.62 -19.96 -0.23
N ALA A 432 4.03 -21.17 0.15
CA ALA A 432 3.38 -21.97 1.18
C ALA A 432 3.32 -21.27 2.56
N THR A 433 4.41 -20.60 2.93
CA THR A 433 4.50 -19.87 4.20
C THR A 433 3.56 -18.66 4.23
N PHE A 434 3.49 -17.90 3.14
CA PHE A 434 2.54 -16.78 3.01
C PHE A 434 1.09 -17.28 3.04
N PHE A 435 0.78 -18.33 2.28
CA PHE A 435 -0.55 -18.92 2.21
C PHE A 435 -1.06 -19.34 3.59
N ALA A 436 -0.20 -20.01 4.38
CA ALA A 436 -0.57 -20.52 5.69
C ALA A 436 -0.30 -19.54 6.84
N SER A 437 0.14 -18.30 6.57
CA SER A 437 0.64 -17.35 7.57
C SER A 437 -0.31 -17.12 8.75
N SER A 438 -1.62 -16.99 8.51
CA SER A 438 -2.62 -16.88 9.59
C SER A 438 -2.86 -18.21 10.31
N ALA A 439 -2.81 -19.34 9.60
CA ALA A 439 -3.04 -20.67 10.17
C ALA A 439 -1.87 -21.14 11.07
N THR A 440 -0.65 -20.71 10.75
CA THR A 440 0.59 -21.02 11.49
C THR A 440 0.89 -20.01 12.59
N GLY A 441 0.14 -18.91 12.68
CA GLY A 441 0.31 -17.87 13.69
C GLY A 441 1.42 -16.85 13.37
N LEU A 442 1.95 -16.84 12.14
CA LEU A 442 2.83 -15.77 11.67
C LEU A 442 2.09 -14.44 11.55
N LEU A 443 0.82 -14.49 11.13
CA LEU A 443 -0.10 -13.36 11.19
C LEU A 443 -1.23 -13.67 12.18
N PRO A 444 -1.80 -12.64 12.85
CA PRO A 444 -2.96 -12.82 13.71
C PRO A 444 -4.12 -13.45 12.94
N ALA A 445 -4.83 -14.38 13.58
CA ALA A 445 -6.12 -14.84 13.07
C ALA A 445 -7.17 -13.73 13.29
N ARG A 446 -8.15 -13.63 12.37
CA ARG A 446 -9.19 -12.61 12.46
C ARG A 446 -10.34 -13.12 13.36
N PRO A 447 -10.91 -12.31 14.27
CA PRO A 447 -12.00 -12.75 15.14
C PRO A 447 -13.32 -13.05 14.38
N GLN A 448 -13.96 -14.22 14.60
CA GLN A 448 -15.34 -14.47 14.12
C GLN A 448 -16.44 -13.93 15.06
N ALA A 449 -17.69 -13.95 14.60
CA ALA A 449 -18.82 -13.23 15.19
C ALA A 449 -19.50 -13.90 16.40
N SER A 450 -19.50 -15.23 16.51
CA SER A 450 -20.57 -15.89 17.29
C SER A 450 -20.22 -17.23 17.94
N ASN A 451 -18.94 -17.53 18.09
CA ASN A 451 -18.41 -18.70 18.80
C ASN A 451 -16.88 -18.50 18.83
N ASP A 452 -16.16 -19.19 19.72
CA ASP A 452 -14.69 -19.17 19.84
C ASP A 452 -13.92 -19.61 18.55
N SER A 453 -14.52 -19.52 17.36
CA SER A 453 -13.90 -19.81 16.08
C SER A 453 -13.12 -18.60 15.55
N THR A 454 -11.97 -18.87 14.92
CA THR A 454 -11.10 -17.86 14.31
C THR A 454 -11.15 -17.96 12.80
N PHE A 455 -11.22 -16.82 12.12
CA PHE A 455 -11.13 -16.74 10.67
C PHE A 455 -9.65 -16.69 10.26
N HIS A 456 -9.24 -17.62 9.39
CA HIS A 456 -7.88 -17.69 8.90
C HIS A 456 -7.83 -17.28 7.42
N SER A 457 -7.40 -16.04 7.17
CA SER A 457 -7.16 -15.57 5.80
C SER A 457 -5.93 -16.26 5.20
N VAL A 458 -6.01 -16.60 3.92
CA VAL A 458 -4.83 -16.96 3.12
C VAL A 458 -4.17 -15.70 2.55
N SER A 459 -2.87 -15.76 2.30
CA SER A 459 -2.11 -14.66 1.70
C SER A 459 -1.25 -15.13 0.54
N LYS A 460 -0.88 -14.21 -0.34
CA LYS A 460 0.13 -14.41 -1.38
C LYS A 460 1.34 -13.52 -1.14
N ILE A 461 2.44 -13.81 -1.82
CA ILE A 461 3.59 -12.89 -1.86
C ILE A 461 3.12 -11.59 -2.56
N GLY A 462 3.28 -10.44 -1.91
CA GLY A 462 2.82 -9.15 -2.41
C GLY A 462 3.61 -8.68 -3.64
N SER A 463 4.84 -8.22 -3.44
CA SER A 463 5.77 -7.92 -4.53
C SER A 463 6.75 -9.06 -4.71
N LEU A 464 6.53 -9.86 -5.75
CA LEU A 464 7.39 -10.99 -6.07
C LEU A 464 8.83 -10.53 -6.38
N ASP A 465 9.00 -9.44 -7.11
CA ASP A 465 10.32 -8.91 -7.48
C ASP A 465 11.11 -8.42 -6.25
N LEU A 466 10.49 -7.65 -5.34
CA LEU A 466 11.16 -7.23 -4.11
C LEU A 466 11.49 -8.41 -3.20
N TRP A 467 10.62 -9.43 -3.17
CA TRP A 467 10.84 -10.63 -2.39
C TRP A 467 11.99 -11.49 -2.95
N ILE A 468 12.04 -11.68 -4.27
CA ILE A 468 13.15 -12.31 -4.99
C ILE A 468 14.45 -11.56 -4.71
N LEU A 469 14.45 -10.22 -4.84
CA LEU A 469 15.61 -9.39 -4.54
C LEU A 469 16.11 -9.61 -3.10
N LYS A 470 15.19 -9.67 -2.12
CA LYS A 470 15.54 -9.99 -0.73
C LYS A 470 16.22 -11.35 -0.64
N ARG A 471 15.64 -12.40 -1.23
CA ARG A 471 16.19 -13.76 -1.19
C ARG A 471 17.55 -13.86 -1.89
N MET A 472 17.71 -13.23 -3.05
CA MET A 472 18.98 -13.15 -3.78
C MET A 472 20.08 -12.45 -2.96
N ARG A 473 19.73 -11.36 -2.25
CA ARG A 473 20.67 -10.68 -1.34
C ARG A 473 21.09 -11.57 -0.16
N GLU A 474 20.16 -12.33 0.40
CA GLU A 474 20.39 -13.25 1.53
C GLU A 474 21.23 -14.45 1.14
N SER A 475 20.92 -15.11 0.03
CA SER A 475 21.66 -16.27 -0.46
C SER A 475 22.97 -15.89 -1.15
N GLY A 476 23.12 -14.63 -1.57
CA GLY A 476 24.22 -14.19 -2.42
C GLY A 476 24.05 -14.57 -3.89
N THR A 477 22.94 -15.21 -4.26
CA THR A 477 22.63 -15.61 -5.64
C THR A 477 22.44 -14.38 -6.51
N GLY A 478 23.14 -14.29 -7.64
CA GLY A 478 23.08 -13.15 -8.57
C GLY A 478 23.96 -11.95 -8.23
N LYS A 479 24.80 -12.00 -7.17
CA LYS A 479 25.87 -11.00 -6.96
C LYS A 479 26.88 -10.99 -8.10
N ASP A 480 27.10 -12.16 -8.70
CA ASP A 480 27.85 -12.32 -9.93
C ASP A 480 26.87 -12.28 -11.10
N LYS A 481 26.99 -11.27 -11.96
CA LYS A 481 26.14 -11.13 -13.16
C LYS A 481 26.45 -12.16 -14.22
N ASP A 482 27.60 -12.81 -14.14
CA ASP A 482 27.99 -13.85 -15.09
C ASP A 482 27.59 -15.26 -14.62
N TYR A 483 26.99 -15.40 -13.43
CA TYR A 483 26.80 -16.71 -12.82
C TYR A 483 25.42 -16.95 -12.20
N GLY A 484 24.62 -17.81 -12.86
CA GLY A 484 23.62 -18.67 -12.21
C GLY A 484 22.35 -18.02 -11.63
N GLY A 485 22.32 -16.69 -11.52
CA GLY A 485 21.26 -15.97 -10.81
C GLY A 485 19.93 -15.97 -11.55
N TRP A 486 19.95 -15.97 -12.88
CA TRP A 486 18.73 -16.03 -13.69
C TRP A 486 18.09 -17.43 -13.64
N GLU A 487 18.87 -18.52 -13.64
CA GLU A 487 18.32 -19.88 -13.50
C GLU A 487 17.59 -20.01 -12.16
N TRP A 488 18.23 -19.50 -11.10
CA TRP A 488 17.64 -19.48 -9.76
C TRP A 488 16.35 -18.67 -9.72
N GLU A 489 16.33 -17.46 -10.29
CA GLU A 489 15.14 -16.62 -10.31
C GLU A 489 13.98 -17.27 -11.09
N GLN A 490 14.26 -17.86 -12.26
CA GLN A 490 13.27 -18.60 -13.03
C GLN A 490 12.67 -19.75 -12.21
N GLY A 491 13.53 -20.51 -11.53
CA GLY A 491 13.12 -21.54 -10.60
C GLY A 491 12.19 -20.99 -9.51
N PHE A 492 12.61 -19.91 -8.84
CA PHE A 492 11.84 -19.28 -7.77
C PHE A 492 10.45 -18.86 -8.23
N ARG A 493 10.36 -18.12 -9.35
CA ARG A 493 9.09 -17.69 -9.93
C ARG A 493 8.20 -18.88 -10.27
N LYS A 494 8.77 -19.94 -10.85
CA LYS A 494 8.03 -21.15 -11.18
C LYS A 494 7.51 -21.87 -9.93
N GLY A 495 8.31 -21.98 -8.87
CA GLY A 495 7.88 -22.56 -7.60
C GLY A 495 6.70 -21.81 -6.98
N VAL A 496 6.72 -20.47 -7.00
CA VAL A 496 5.59 -19.64 -6.57
C VAL A 496 4.36 -19.88 -7.46
N GLN A 497 4.53 -19.83 -8.78
CA GLN A 497 3.45 -20.01 -9.74
C GLN A 497 2.76 -21.38 -9.59
N ASP A 498 3.53 -22.45 -9.46
CA ASP A 498 2.99 -23.81 -9.34
C ASP A 498 2.26 -24.01 -8.02
N PHE A 499 2.75 -23.41 -6.93
CA PHE A 499 2.02 -23.39 -5.66
C PHE A 499 0.67 -22.66 -5.80
N GLU A 500 0.68 -21.43 -6.34
CA GLU A 500 -0.51 -20.60 -6.51
C GLU A 500 -1.56 -21.26 -7.41
N ALA A 501 -1.13 -21.92 -8.50
CA ALA A 501 -2.01 -22.64 -9.40
C ALA A 501 -2.75 -23.80 -8.71
N LEU A 502 -2.11 -24.51 -7.77
CA LEU A 502 -2.71 -25.63 -7.05
C LEU A 502 -3.68 -25.23 -5.94
N VAL A 503 -3.48 -24.05 -5.33
CA VAL A 503 -4.40 -23.51 -4.32
C VAL A 503 -5.60 -22.83 -4.97
N LEU A 504 -5.43 -22.20 -6.13
CA LEU A 504 -6.53 -21.54 -6.88
C LEU A 504 -7.32 -22.50 -7.78
N GLY A 505 -6.68 -23.54 -8.32
CA GLY A 505 -7.28 -24.47 -9.29
C GLY A 505 -8.09 -25.63 -8.69
N GLY A 506 -8.18 -25.72 -7.36
CA GLY A 506 -9.02 -26.71 -6.68
C GLY A 506 -10.39 -26.11 -6.39
N ASN A 507 -11.45 -26.63 -7.02
CA ASN A 507 -12.81 -26.38 -6.56
C ASN A 507 -12.89 -26.77 -5.07
N TYR A 508 -13.21 -25.78 -4.23
CA TYR A 508 -13.45 -25.93 -2.80
C TYR A 508 -14.75 -26.69 -2.51
#